data_AF-A0A9W9SN40-F1
#
_entry.id   AF-A0A9W9SN40-F1
#
_cell.length_a   1.000
_cell.length_b   1.000
_cell.length_c   1.000
_cell.angle_alpha   90.00
_cell.angle_beta   90.00
_cell.angle_gamma   90.00
#
_symmetry.space_group_name_H-M   'P 1'
#
loop_
_entity.id
_entity.type
_entity.pdbx_description
1 polymer ?
#
loop_
_entity_poly.entity_id
_entity_poly.type
_entity_poly.pdbx_seq_one_letter_code
_entity_poly.pdbx_strand_id
1 'polypeptide(L)'
;MAESQSPSSFEKLKAYPFTSDPEFANGLAIILGHAGTPASEMEMSRDDDLVLQAKCFFFSRKEKITPPIDFTAYKAWLAAESSKSNPATAVPEQSNESSTETASVATTESSALPEPAYPTSFAHIVELITTGKPVPGIQQIPDTVLEGHDISSERPRRRKPWEKDVEETTSLQGEMASNAA
;
A
#
# COMPACT_ATOMS: atom_id res chain seq x y z
N MET A 1 0.17 16.14 22.53
CA MET A 1 -1.13 16.77 22.88
C MET A 1 -1.99 16.71 21.64
N ALA A 2 -3.01 15.85 21.59
CA ALA A 2 -3.98 15.84 20.50
C ALA A 2 -5.02 16.90 20.80
N GLU A 3 -5.02 18.00 20.04
CA GLU A 3 -6.05 19.03 20.13
C GLU A 3 -7.41 18.41 19.79
N SER A 4 -8.33 18.49 20.76
CA SER A 4 -9.64 17.86 20.71
C SER A 4 -10.52 18.58 19.68
N GLN A 5 -10.97 17.88 18.66
CA GLN A 5 -11.84 18.44 17.63
C GLN A 5 -13.23 18.72 18.18
N SER A 6 -13.85 19.80 17.71
CA SER A 6 -15.16 20.22 18.21
C SER A 6 -16.28 19.31 17.66
N PRO A 7 -17.31 19.00 18.48
CA PRO A 7 -18.46 18.22 18.02
C PRO A 7 -19.19 18.88 16.85
N SER A 8 -19.16 20.21 16.77
CA SER A 8 -19.72 20.97 15.65
C SER A 8 -19.06 20.66 14.30
N SER A 9 -17.77 20.30 14.29
CA SER A 9 -17.05 19.95 13.06
C SER A 9 -17.48 18.57 12.55
N PHE A 10 -17.66 17.62 13.46
CA PHE A 10 -18.16 16.27 13.13
C PHE A 10 -19.59 16.29 12.61
N GLU A 11 -20.45 17.14 13.18
CA GLU A 11 -21.82 17.33 12.69
C GLU A 11 -21.85 17.92 11.28
N LYS A 12 -21.04 18.93 11.00
CA LYS A 12 -20.94 19.50 9.64
C LYS A 12 -20.42 18.46 8.65
N LEU A 13 -19.45 17.65 9.04
CA LEU A 13 -18.93 16.57 8.22
C LEU A 13 -20.02 15.53 7.90
N LYS A 14 -20.85 15.15 8.88
CA LYS A 14 -21.97 14.21 8.66
C LYS A 14 -23.05 14.77 7.72
N ALA A 15 -23.29 16.08 7.79
CA ALA A 15 -24.32 16.76 6.99
C ALA A 15 -23.83 17.10 5.58
N TYR A 16 -22.54 16.93 5.29
CA TYR A 16 -21.94 17.32 4.02
C TYR A 16 -22.37 16.37 2.87
N PRO A 17 -22.84 16.91 1.72
CA PRO A 17 -23.29 16.09 0.59
C PRO A 17 -22.12 15.61 -0.28
N PHE A 18 -21.42 14.55 0.15
CA PHE A 18 -20.29 13.97 -0.59
C PHE A 18 -20.66 13.42 -1.97
N THR A 19 -21.91 13.01 -2.18
CA THR A 19 -22.39 12.43 -3.46
C THR A 19 -22.59 13.46 -4.56
N SER A 20 -22.77 14.73 -4.21
CA SER A 20 -22.93 15.82 -5.18
C SER A 20 -21.59 16.44 -5.60
N ASP A 21 -20.48 16.01 -5.01
CA ASP A 21 -19.19 16.66 -5.15
C ASP A 21 -18.29 15.94 -6.16
N PRO A 22 -17.99 16.56 -7.32
CA PRO A 22 -17.16 15.93 -8.35
C PRO A 22 -15.67 15.85 -7.95
N GLU A 23 -15.18 16.75 -7.09
CA GLU A 23 -13.79 16.70 -6.64
C GLU A 23 -13.56 15.51 -5.71
N PHE A 24 -14.52 15.26 -4.82
CA PHE A 24 -14.50 14.08 -3.97
C PHE A 24 -14.60 12.80 -4.80
N ALA A 25 -15.49 12.76 -5.81
CA ALA A 25 -15.63 11.63 -6.74
C ALA A 25 -14.30 11.25 -7.40
N ASN A 26 -13.61 12.26 -7.94
CA ASN A 26 -12.35 12.08 -8.64
C ASN A 26 -11.23 11.69 -7.67
N GLY A 27 -11.17 12.30 -6.50
CA GLY A 27 -10.18 11.95 -5.47
C GLY A 27 -10.35 10.52 -4.95
N LEU A 28 -11.60 10.10 -4.73
CA LEU A 28 -11.92 8.76 -4.26
C LEU A 28 -11.61 7.70 -5.32
N ALA A 29 -11.89 7.98 -6.60
CA ALA A 29 -11.55 7.07 -7.70
C ALA A 29 -10.05 6.74 -7.81
N ILE A 30 -9.19 7.72 -7.50
CA ILE A 30 -7.74 7.53 -7.45
C ILE A 30 -7.36 6.58 -6.31
N ILE A 31 -7.99 6.76 -5.14
CA ILE A 31 -7.75 5.92 -3.96
C ILE A 31 -8.24 4.49 -4.19
N LEU A 32 -9.35 4.30 -4.90
CA LEU A 32 -9.91 2.97 -5.23
C LEU A 32 -9.22 2.30 -6.43
N GLY A 33 -8.29 2.96 -7.12
CA GLY A 33 -7.51 2.38 -8.20
C GLY A 33 -8.18 2.36 -9.58
N HIS A 34 -9.30 3.05 -9.75
CA HIS A 34 -9.96 3.23 -11.05
C HIS A 34 -9.83 4.68 -11.54
N ALA A 35 -8.59 5.15 -11.60
CA ALA A 35 -8.26 6.49 -12.11
C ALA A 35 -8.77 6.67 -13.55
N GLY A 36 -9.65 7.65 -13.77
CA GLY A 36 -10.23 7.96 -15.09
C GLY A 36 -11.75 7.82 -15.14
N THR A 37 -12.35 7.06 -14.23
CA THR A 37 -13.80 7.04 -14.02
C THR A 37 -14.11 7.65 -12.64
N PRO A 38 -15.02 8.63 -12.52
CA PRO A 38 -15.39 9.15 -11.21
C PRO A 38 -16.01 8.04 -10.37
N ALA A 39 -15.72 8.03 -9.07
CA ALA A 39 -16.31 7.06 -8.15
C ALA A 39 -17.84 7.13 -8.21
N SER A 40 -18.51 5.99 -8.17
CA SER A 40 -19.96 5.94 -8.20
C SER A 40 -20.56 6.42 -6.87
N GLU A 41 -21.82 6.86 -6.89
CA GLU A 41 -22.55 7.26 -5.68
C GLU A 41 -22.58 6.15 -4.62
N MET A 42 -22.66 4.89 -5.07
CA MET A 42 -22.59 3.72 -4.19
C MET A 42 -21.23 3.58 -3.50
N GLU A 43 -20.13 3.98 -4.14
CA GLU A 43 -18.78 3.91 -3.57
C GLU A 43 -18.54 5.06 -2.59
N MET A 44 -19.08 6.25 -2.90
CA MET A 44 -19.03 7.41 -2.01
C MET A 44 -19.82 7.22 -0.73
N SER A 45 -20.94 6.49 -0.82
CA SER A 45 -21.86 6.26 0.30
C SER A 45 -21.45 5.08 1.18
N ARG A 46 -20.34 4.40 0.89
CA ARG A 46 -19.85 3.32 1.76
C ARG A 46 -19.34 3.88 3.09
N ASP A 47 -19.50 3.05 4.11
CA ASP A 47 -19.00 3.27 5.47
C ASP A 47 -17.68 2.52 5.71
N ASP A 48 -16.94 2.21 4.65
CA ASP A 48 -15.61 1.60 4.73
C ASP A 48 -14.63 2.58 5.37
N ASP A 49 -13.69 2.08 6.18
CA ASP A 49 -12.68 2.91 6.86
C ASP A 49 -11.90 3.80 5.88
N LEU A 50 -11.61 3.30 4.68
CA LEU A 50 -10.93 4.04 3.62
C LEU A 50 -11.77 5.23 3.12
N VAL A 51 -13.07 5.01 2.87
CA VAL A 51 -13.99 6.05 2.39
C VAL A 51 -14.22 7.08 3.48
N LEU A 52 -14.38 6.63 4.73
CA LEU A 52 -14.56 7.50 5.88
C LEU A 52 -13.31 8.36 6.14
N GLN A 53 -12.11 7.78 6.05
CA GLN A 53 -10.85 8.53 6.14
C GLN A 53 -10.73 9.55 5.00
N ALA A 54 -11.10 9.18 3.77
CA ALA A 54 -11.12 10.10 2.63
C ALA A 54 -12.10 11.26 2.84
N LYS A 55 -13.31 10.99 3.39
CA LYS A 55 -14.30 12.02 3.77
C LYS A 55 -13.71 12.99 4.81
N CYS A 56 -13.09 12.48 5.87
CA CYS A 56 -12.40 13.28 6.89
C CYS A 56 -11.32 14.16 6.28
N PHE A 57 -10.44 13.60 5.45
CA PHE A 57 -9.36 14.34 4.80
C PHE A 57 -9.89 15.43 3.88
N PHE A 58 -10.85 15.10 3.01
CA PHE A 58 -11.43 16.03 2.05
C PHE A 58 -12.11 17.21 2.74
N PHE A 59 -12.94 16.94 3.75
CA PHE A 59 -13.65 17.97 4.48
C PHE A 59 -12.69 18.89 5.26
N SER A 60 -11.63 18.33 5.85
CA SER A 60 -10.58 19.10 6.52
C SER A 60 -9.90 20.09 5.57
N ARG A 61 -9.59 19.62 4.35
CA ARG A 61 -8.97 20.45 3.31
C ARG A 61 -9.93 21.52 2.79
N LYS A 62 -11.21 21.18 2.62
CA LYS A 62 -12.27 22.08 2.17
C LYS A 62 -12.47 23.25 3.12
N GLU A 63 -12.70 22.95 4.39
CA GLU A 63 -13.00 23.94 5.44
C GLU A 63 -11.73 24.58 6.03
N LYS A 64 -10.55 24.19 5.54
CA LYS A 64 -9.23 24.64 6.01
C LYS A 64 -9.09 24.50 7.53
N ILE A 65 -9.60 23.40 8.09
CA ILE A 65 -9.58 23.13 9.53
C ILE A 65 -8.14 22.76 9.92
N THR A 66 -7.59 23.49 10.87
CA THR A 66 -6.29 23.20 11.49
C THR A 66 -6.52 23.02 12.99
N PRO A 67 -6.21 21.87 13.58
CA PRO A 67 -5.68 20.65 12.96
C PRO A 67 -6.70 19.90 12.08
N PRO A 68 -6.25 19.09 11.09
CA PRO A 68 -7.15 18.32 10.24
C PRO A 68 -7.98 17.32 11.04
N ILE A 69 -9.19 17.03 10.56
CA ILE A 69 -10.12 16.09 11.18
C ILE A 69 -9.48 14.71 11.29
N ASP A 70 -9.50 14.16 12.51
CA ASP A 70 -8.91 12.88 12.82
C ASP A 70 -9.98 11.80 12.61
N PHE A 71 -9.66 10.87 11.71
CA PHE A 71 -10.50 9.72 11.41
C PHE A 71 -10.83 8.90 12.67
N THR A 72 -9.85 8.70 13.56
CA THR A 72 -10.04 7.89 14.77
C THR A 72 -10.99 8.56 15.75
N ALA A 73 -10.85 9.87 15.94
CA ALA A 73 -11.74 10.67 16.76
C ALA A 73 -13.17 10.70 16.20
N TYR A 74 -13.32 10.86 14.89
CA TYR A 74 -14.62 10.85 14.23
C TYR A 74 -15.31 9.48 14.33
N LYS A 75 -14.57 8.39 14.13
CA LYS A 75 -15.08 7.02 14.27
C LYS A 75 -15.55 6.72 15.70
N ALA A 76 -14.78 7.16 16.70
CA ALA A 76 -15.19 7.05 18.11
C ALA A 76 -16.47 7.87 18.40
N TRP A 77 -16.59 9.06 17.81
CA TRP A 77 -17.79 9.89 17.92
C TRP A 77 -19.02 9.22 17.27
N LEU A 78 -18.88 8.59 16.10
CA LEU A 78 -19.97 7.83 15.47
C LEU A 78 -20.45 6.64 16.31
N ALA A 79 -19.52 5.93 16.96
CA ALA A 79 -19.84 4.84 17.89
C ALA A 79 -20.60 5.36 19.13
N ALA A 80 -20.20 6.52 19.65
CA ALA A 80 -20.89 7.20 20.75
C ALA A 80 -22.29 7.72 20.35
N GLU A 81 -22.45 8.19 19.11
CA GLU A 81 -23.75 8.66 18.58
C GLU A 81 -24.74 7.49 18.38
N SER A 82 -24.25 6.34 17.91
CA SER A 82 -25.06 5.13 17.76
C SER A 82 -25.55 4.60 19.11
N SER A 83 -24.68 4.63 20.14
CA SER A 83 -25.01 4.19 21.50
C SER A 83 -25.90 5.16 22.27
N LYS A 84 -26.00 6.43 21.86
CA LYS A 84 -26.97 7.40 22.39
C LYS A 84 -28.42 7.03 22.08
N SER A 85 -28.65 6.21 21.05
CA SER A 85 -29.98 5.76 20.62
C SER A 85 -30.43 4.43 21.27
N ASN A 86 -29.59 3.78 22.08
CA ASN A 86 -29.95 2.53 22.76
C ASN A 86 -29.18 2.36 24.08
N PRO A 87 -29.82 2.50 25.27
CA PRO A 87 -29.14 2.31 26.53
C PRO A 87 -29.15 0.81 26.89
N ALA A 88 -28.22 0.02 26.36
CA ALA A 88 -27.90 -1.28 26.95
C ALA A 88 -26.53 -1.82 26.49
N THR A 89 -25.58 -1.72 27.43
CA THR A 89 -24.48 -2.65 27.68
C THR A 89 -23.19 -2.48 26.86
N ALA A 90 -22.21 -1.93 27.58
CA ALA A 90 -20.79 -1.83 27.29
C ALA A 90 -20.07 -3.19 27.20
N VAL A 91 -18.95 -3.25 26.46
CA VAL A 91 -17.57 -3.45 26.98
C VAL A 91 -16.56 -2.97 25.91
N PRO A 92 -15.59 -2.09 26.22
CA PRO A 92 -14.42 -1.84 25.39
C PRO A 92 -13.23 -2.68 25.89
N GLU A 93 -12.56 -3.43 25.02
CA GLU A 93 -11.30 -4.10 25.37
C GLU A 93 -10.14 -3.41 24.65
N GLN A 94 -9.36 -2.71 25.45
CA GLN A 94 -8.17 -1.95 25.09
C GLN A 94 -6.93 -2.80 25.45
N SER A 95 -5.97 -2.74 24.55
CA SER A 95 -4.55 -3.11 24.63
C SER A 95 -3.96 -3.34 26.03
N ASN A 96 -3.21 -4.43 26.21
CA ASN A 96 -2.22 -4.52 27.28
C ASN A 96 -0.95 -5.26 26.81
N GLU A 97 0.05 -4.47 26.43
CA GLU A 97 1.46 -4.84 26.37
C GLU A 97 2.05 -4.57 27.75
N SER A 98 2.61 -5.59 28.42
CA SER A 98 3.51 -5.36 29.55
C SER A 98 4.45 -6.55 29.74
N SER A 99 5.73 -6.24 29.59
CA SER A 99 6.90 -7.01 29.98
C SER A 99 6.84 -7.46 31.45
N THR A 100 7.47 -8.60 31.76
CA THR A 100 7.93 -8.91 33.12
C THR A 100 9.20 -9.75 33.03
N GLU A 101 10.34 -9.11 33.30
CA GLU A 101 11.57 -9.80 33.73
C GLU A 101 11.45 -10.11 35.22
N THR A 102 11.80 -11.33 35.64
CA THR A 102 12.56 -11.56 36.88
C THR A 102 13.10 -13.00 36.92
N ALA A 103 14.40 -13.11 37.22
CA ALA A 103 15.23 -14.29 37.12
C ALA A 103 15.24 -15.16 38.40
N SER A 104 15.37 -16.50 38.24
CA SER A 104 16.28 -17.31 39.06
C SER A 104 16.40 -18.78 38.61
N VAL A 105 17.57 -19.05 38.02
CA VAL A 105 18.53 -20.17 38.22
C VAL A 105 18.13 -21.65 38.11
N ALA A 106 18.66 -22.24 37.03
CA ALA A 106 19.45 -23.49 36.92
C ALA A 106 18.78 -24.87 37.07
N THR A 107 18.66 -25.59 35.95
CA THR A 107 19.44 -26.83 35.65
C THR A 107 19.11 -27.36 34.24
N THR A 108 20.10 -27.31 33.35
CA THR A 108 20.53 -28.28 32.33
C THR A 108 19.52 -28.99 31.40
N GLU A 109 19.74 -28.73 30.09
CA GLU A 109 19.58 -29.59 28.89
C GLU A 109 18.30 -29.54 28.01
N SER A 110 18.56 -29.01 26.80
CA SER A 110 17.90 -29.23 25.48
C SER A 110 16.54 -28.59 25.20
N SER A 111 16.59 -27.71 24.19
CA SER A 111 15.53 -26.84 23.66
C SER A 111 14.34 -27.63 23.10
N ALA A 112 13.13 -27.35 23.62
CA ALA A 112 11.87 -27.71 22.98
C ALA A 112 10.80 -26.68 23.39
N LEU A 113 10.83 -25.51 22.75
CA LEU A 113 9.68 -24.60 22.72
C LEU A 113 8.53 -25.31 21.96
N PRO A 114 7.26 -25.12 22.35
CA PRO A 114 6.15 -25.51 21.49
C PRO A 114 6.19 -24.60 20.26
N GLU A 115 6.62 -25.14 19.12
CA GLU A 115 6.53 -24.44 17.85
C GLU A 115 5.07 -24.03 17.58
N PRO A 116 4.81 -22.80 17.13
CA PRO A 116 3.47 -22.41 16.73
C PRO A 116 3.02 -23.33 15.58
N ALA A 117 1.76 -23.76 15.62
CA ALA A 117 1.20 -24.58 14.55
C ALA A 117 1.22 -23.77 13.24
N TYR A 118 2.22 -24.04 12.39
CA TYR A 118 2.35 -23.44 11.07
C TYR A 118 1.12 -23.79 10.22
N PRO A 119 0.64 -22.87 9.36
CA PRO A 119 -0.52 -23.12 8.52
C PRO A 119 -0.28 -24.33 7.62
N THR A 120 -1.34 -25.08 7.31
CA THR A 120 -1.30 -26.34 6.54
C THR A 120 -0.57 -26.23 5.21
N SER A 121 -0.55 -25.03 4.60
CA SER A 121 0.21 -24.71 3.40
C SER A 121 1.72 -24.95 3.57
N PHE A 122 2.33 -24.49 4.66
CA PHE A 122 3.77 -24.61 4.86
C PHE A 122 4.19 -26.06 5.13
N ALA A 123 3.44 -26.76 6.00
CA ALA A 123 3.68 -28.18 6.27
C ALA A 123 3.56 -29.03 4.99
N HIS A 124 2.56 -28.73 4.15
CA HIS A 124 2.39 -29.38 2.86
C HIS A 124 3.56 -29.10 1.91
N ILE A 125 4.05 -27.85 1.85
CA ILE A 125 5.23 -27.50 1.04
C ILE A 125 6.48 -28.23 1.55
N VAL A 126 6.71 -28.29 2.86
CA VAL A 126 7.84 -29.03 3.45
C VAL A 126 7.74 -30.53 3.15
N GLU A 127 6.54 -31.11 3.22
CA GLU A 127 6.31 -32.50 2.82
C GLU A 127 6.65 -32.72 1.34
N LEU A 128 6.20 -31.84 0.44
CA LEU A 128 6.53 -31.94 -1.00
C LEU A 128 8.05 -31.87 -1.23
N ILE A 129 8.75 -30.98 -0.53
CA ILE A 129 10.21 -30.84 -0.62
C ILE A 129 10.91 -32.10 -0.09
N THR A 130 10.54 -32.57 1.10
CA THR A 130 11.18 -33.73 1.76
C THR A 130 10.90 -35.04 1.04
N THR A 131 9.74 -35.17 0.39
CA THR A 131 9.36 -36.35 -0.41
C THR A 131 9.78 -36.26 -1.88
N GLY A 132 10.41 -35.15 -2.30
CA GLY A 132 10.86 -34.94 -3.68
C GLY A 132 9.72 -34.80 -4.69
N LYS A 133 8.51 -34.46 -4.24
CA LYS A 133 7.35 -34.23 -5.12
C LYS A 133 7.44 -32.82 -5.73
N PRO A 134 7.02 -32.64 -6.99
CA PRO A 134 7.04 -31.33 -7.64
C PRO A 134 6.11 -30.35 -6.93
N VAL A 135 6.60 -29.12 -6.71
CA VAL A 135 5.82 -28.05 -6.10
C VAL A 135 4.78 -27.55 -7.13
N PRO A 136 3.49 -27.51 -6.79
CA PRO A 136 2.45 -27.08 -7.72
C PRO A 136 2.67 -25.61 -8.15
N GLY A 137 2.53 -25.32 -9.44
CA GLY A 137 2.57 -23.97 -9.99
C GLY A 137 3.93 -23.48 -10.51
N ILE A 138 5.01 -24.25 -10.35
CA ILE A 138 6.32 -23.90 -10.92
C ILE A 138 6.43 -24.40 -12.36
N GLN A 139 6.88 -23.53 -13.26
CA GLN A 139 7.20 -23.91 -14.64
C GLN A 139 8.55 -24.63 -14.63
N GLN A 140 8.62 -25.81 -15.25
CA GLN A 140 9.86 -26.56 -15.38
C GLN A 140 10.77 -25.84 -16.38
N ILE A 141 11.79 -25.15 -15.87
CA ILE A 141 12.82 -24.54 -16.70
C ILE A 141 13.78 -25.68 -17.10
N PRO A 142 13.93 -25.99 -18.41
CA PRO A 142 14.95 -26.94 -18.84
C PRO A 142 16.33 -26.41 -18.47
N ASP A 143 17.23 -27.32 -18.08
CA ASP A 143 18.63 -27.02 -17.70
C ASP A 143 19.51 -26.67 -18.92
N THR A 144 18.87 -26.07 -19.93
CA THR A 144 19.48 -25.67 -21.18
C THR A 144 19.72 -24.17 -21.14
N VAL A 145 20.98 -23.77 -21.38
CA VAL A 145 21.28 -22.39 -21.74
C VAL A 145 20.48 -22.07 -23.01
N LEU A 146 19.59 -21.08 -22.96
CA LEU A 146 18.88 -20.57 -24.13
C LEU A 146 19.88 -19.83 -25.04
N GLU A 147 20.75 -20.57 -25.73
CA GLU A 147 21.69 -20.02 -26.69
C GLU A 147 20.91 -19.35 -27.83
N GLY A 148 21.17 -18.06 -28.08
CA GLY A 148 20.60 -17.31 -29.21
C GLY A 148 19.36 -16.47 -28.89
N HIS A 149 18.91 -16.37 -27.63
CA HIS A 149 17.87 -15.40 -27.20
C HIS A 149 18.46 -14.10 -26.63
N ASP A 150 19.76 -13.86 -26.82
CA ASP A 150 20.39 -12.59 -26.51
C ASP A 150 19.84 -11.51 -27.45
N ILE A 151 18.73 -10.88 -27.04
CA ILE A 151 18.26 -9.66 -27.67
C ILE A 151 19.31 -8.57 -27.39
N SER A 152 20.15 -8.27 -28.39
CA SER A 152 21.04 -7.11 -28.31
C SER A 152 20.20 -5.87 -28.05
N SER A 153 20.40 -5.24 -26.90
CA SER A 153 19.63 -4.07 -26.47
C SER A 153 20.09 -2.83 -27.26
N GLU A 154 19.69 -2.76 -28.51
CA GLU A 154 19.88 -1.61 -29.39
C GLU A 154 18.73 -0.60 -29.20
N ARG A 155 18.58 -0.10 -27.96
CA ARG A 155 17.70 1.05 -27.71
C ARG A 155 18.55 2.31 -27.62
N PRO A 156 18.29 3.34 -28.44
CA PRO A 156 19.01 4.61 -28.34
C PRO A 156 18.80 5.19 -26.95
N ARG A 157 19.89 5.61 -26.30
CA ARG A 157 19.84 6.18 -24.96
C ARG A 157 19.04 7.48 -25.01
N ARG A 158 17.98 7.55 -24.20
CA ARG A 158 17.23 8.80 -24.02
C ARG A 158 18.13 9.81 -23.32
N ARG A 159 18.40 10.92 -24.00
CA ARG A 159 19.21 12.02 -23.46
C ARG A 159 18.45 12.69 -22.31
N LYS A 160 19.20 13.10 -21.29
CA LYS A 160 18.60 13.86 -20.19
C LYS A 160 18.25 15.27 -20.66
N PRO A 161 17.22 15.93 -20.08
CA PRO A 161 16.75 17.25 -20.52
C PRO A 161 17.78 18.39 -20.46
N TRP A 162 18.96 18.15 -19.89
CA TRP A 162 20.05 19.12 -19.75
C TRP A 162 21.28 18.79 -20.62
N GLU A 163 21.23 17.78 -21.47
CA GLU A 163 22.27 17.50 -22.45
C GLU A 163 22.17 18.52 -23.59
N LYS A 164 22.90 19.63 -23.46
CA LYS A 164 23.11 20.60 -24.55
C LYS A 164 24.08 20.00 -25.57
N ASP A 165 23.79 20.20 -26.86
CA ASP A 165 24.62 19.74 -27.98
C ASP A 165 26.10 20.10 -27.80
N VAL A 166 26.91 19.08 -27.54
CA VAL A 166 28.33 19.10 -27.88
C VAL A 166 28.46 18.09 -29.01
N GLU A 167 28.46 18.63 -30.22
CA GLU A 167 28.78 17.94 -31.48
C GLU A 167 30.05 17.10 -31.30
N GLU A 168 29.92 15.78 -31.42
CA GLU A 168 31.03 14.85 -31.56
C GLU A 168 31.68 15.08 -32.93
N THR A 169 32.67 15.98 -32.98
CA THR A 169 33.67 15.99 -34.05
C THR A 169 34.60 14.81 -33.84
N THR A 170 34.18 13.62 -34.27
CA THR A 170 35.06 12.45 -34.38
C THR A 170 34.77 11.70 -35.68
N SER A 171 34.94 12.38 -36.82
CA SER A 171 35.19 11.71 -38.09
C SER A 171 36.65 11.27 -38.14
N LEU A 172 36.91 10.07 -37.62
CA LEU A 172 38.05 9.25 -37.98
C LEU A 172 37.56 8.12 -38.89
N GLN A 173 37.76 8.26 -40.20
CA GLN A 173 37.97 7.18 -41.19
C GLN A 173 38.30 7.92 -42.51
N GLY A 174 39.50 7.89 -43.09
CA GLY A 174 40.18 6.68 -43.52
C GLY A 174 39.63 6.23 -44.88
N GLU A 175 39.84 7.00 -45.95
CA GLU A 175 39.59 6.53 -47.32
C GLU A 175 40.78 6.87 -48.24
N MET A 176 41.60 5.84 -48.47
CA MET A 176 42.56 5.73 -49.54
C MET A 176 41.82 5.41 -50.84
N ALA A 177 42.03 6.18 -51.93
CA ALA A 177 42.07 5.61 -53.28
C ALA A 177 42.59 6.63 -54.31
N SER A 178 43.40 6.09 -55.21
CA SER A 178 44.17 6.71 -56.28
C SER A 178 43.35 6.96 -57.54
N ASN A 179 43.45 8.13 -58.19
CA ASN A 179 43.00 8.29 -59.58
C ASN A 179 43.81 9.38 -60.32
N ALA A 180 44.33 9.00 -61.48
CA ALA A 180 45.26 9.71 -62.34
C ALA A 180 44.66 10.91 -63.10
N ALA A 181 45.53 11.89 -63.42
CA ALA A 181 45.67 12.55 -64.73
C ALA A 181 46.96 13.36 -64.77
#